data_AF-A0A1F7NGA5-F1
#
_entry.id   AF-A0A1F7NGA5-F1
#
_cell.length_a   1.000
_cell.length_b   1.000
_cell.length_c   1.000
_cell.angle_alpha   90.00
_cell.angle_beta   90.00
_cell.angle_gamma   90.00
#
_symmetry.space_group_name_H-M   'P 1'
#
loop_
_entity.id
_entity.type
_entity.pdbx_description
1 polymer ?
#
loop_
_entity_poly.entity_id
_entity_poly.type
_entity_poly.pdbx_seq_one_letter_code
_entity_poly.pdbx_strand_id
1 'polypeptide(L)'
;MAQQEPFLPWALLGRMIVIPLWTITLVDYFLVKREQYTDDLFRERGGLYWYRNGWNWPAVASLLLGTAVYWVVAFGFPRVREEITATLPTVVIAALVYLFWQASQGQRARSRSKG
;
A
#
# COMPACT_ATOMS: atom_id res chain seq x y z
N MET A 1 30.49 28.72 2.64
CA MET A 1 29.28 28.16 3.25
C MET A 1 28.48 27.51 2.13
N ALA A 2 28.46 26.18 2.03
CA ALA A 2 27.70 25.49 1.01
C ALA A 2 26.21 25.68 1.30
N GLN A 3 25.53 26.50 0.49
CA GLN A 3 24.07 26.57 0.48
C GLN A 3 23.57 25.20 0.07
N GLN A 4 23.00 24.45 1.02
CA GLN A 4 22.29 23.22 0.71
C GLN A 4 21.07 23.64 -0.11
N GLU A 5 21.06 23.31 -1.40
CA GLU A 5 19.88 23.44 -2.27
C GLU A 5 18.65 22.89 -1.51
N PRO A 6 17.55 23.64 -1.40
CA PRO A 6 16.34 23.13 -0.76
C PRO A 6 15.90 21.90 -1.56
N PHE A 7 16.07 20.72 -0.97
CA PHE A 7 15.56 19.46 -1.53
C PHE A 7 14.11 19.71 -1.92
N LEU A 8 13.86 19.64 -3.22
CA LEU A 8 12.69 20.28 -3.80
C LEU A 8 11.40 19.69 -3.19
N PRO A 9 10.34 20.49 -2.96
CA PRO A 9 9.08 20.03 -2.37
C PRO A 9 8.47 18.81 -3.07
N TRP A 10 8.71 18.66 -4.38
CA TRP A 10 8.28 17.50 -5.16
C TRP A 10 8.91 16.19 -4.71
N ALA A 11 10.12 16.20 -4.15
CA ALA A 11 10.79 15.01 -3.65
C ALA A 11 10.11 14.47 -2.39
N LEU A 12 9.50 15.35 -1.59
CA LEU A 12 8.68 14.97 -0.44
C LEU A 12 7.36 14.35 -0.92
N LEU A 13 6.70 14.97 -1.91
CA LEU A 13 5.48 14.44 -2.52
C LEU A 13 5.70 13.04 -3.14
N GLY A 14 6.84 12.83 -3.80
CA GLY A 14 7.21 11.52 -4.33
C GLY A 14 7.37 10.46 -3.25
N ARG A 15 8.06 10.77 -2.14
CA ARG A 15 8.27 9.81 -1.04
C ARG A 15 6.96 9.39 -0.37
N MET A 16 5.99 10.30 -0.28
CA MET A 16 4.71 10.07 0.39
C MET A 16 3.87 8.95 -0.22
N ILE A 17 3.87 8.82 -1.55
CA ILE A 17 3.11 7.77 -2.25
C ILE A 17 3.94 6.50 -2.45
N VAL A 18 5.25 6.65 -2.64
CA VAL A 18 6.16 5.54 -2.90
C VAL A 18 6.25 4.59 -1.70
N ILE A 19 6.25 5.11 -0.47
CA ILE A 19 6.29 4.29 0.75
C ILE A 19 5.07 3.34 0.86
N PRO A 20 3.82 3.84 0.89
CA PRO A 20 2.66 2.95 0.97
C PRO A 20 2.49 2.09 -0.28
N LEU A 21 2.88 2.57 -1.46
CA LEU A 21 2.86 1.78 -2.69
C LEU A 21 3.75 0.53 -2.57
N TRP A 22 5.05 0.71 -2.28
CA TRP A 22 5.96 -0.43 -2.12
C TRP A 22 5.56 -1.33 -0.96
N THR A 23 5.03 -0.77 0.13
CA THR A 23 4.52 -1.55 1.25
C THR A 23 3.44 -2.52 0.80
N ILE A 24 2.43 -2.03 0.09
CA ILE A 24 1.31 -2.85 -0.39
C ILE A 24 1.80 -3.89 -1.38
N THR A 25 2.68 -3.52 -2.31
CA THR A 25 3.28 -4.45 -3.28
C THR A 25 4.04 -5.58 -2.60
N LEU A 26 4.89 -5.27 -1.62
CA LEU A 26 5.69 -6.27 -0.90
C LEU A 26 4.81 -7.18 -0.05
N VAL A 27 3.82 -6.62 0.64
CA VAL A 27 2.85 -7.39 1.43
C VAL A 27 2.02 -8.30 0.52
N ASP A 28 1.57 -7.81 -0.64
CA ASP A 28 0.84 -8.62 -1.61
C ASP A 28 1.70 -9.78 -2.11
N TYR A 29 2.96 -9.50 -2.45
CA TYR A 29 3.89 -10.49 -2.99
C TYR A 29 4.28 -11.55 -1.94
N PHE A 30 4.83 -11.15 -0.80
CA PHE A 30 5.42 -12.07 0.17
C PHE A 30 4.40 -12.67 1.14
N LEU A 31 3.40 -11.90 1.58
CA LEU A 31 2.50 -12.33 2.66
C LEU A 31 1.17 -12.87 2.11
N VAL A 32 0.55 -12.16 1.16
CA VAL A 32 -0.77 -12.55 0.64
C VAL A 32 -0.66 -13.68 -0.39
N LYS A 33 0.15 -13.46 -1.44
CA LYS A 33 0.30 -14.41 -2.55
C LYS A 33 1.47 -15.36 -2.37
N ARG A 34 2.34 -15.11 -1.39
CA ARG A 34 3.46 -15.99 -1.02
C ARG A 34 4.31 -16.38 -2.24
N GLU A 35 4.60 -15.38 -3.08
CA GLU A 35 5.40 -15.51 -4.31
C GLU A 35 4.76 -16.36 -5.41
N GLN A 36 3.49 -16.76 -5.26
CA GLN A 36 2.75 -17.55 -6.24
C GLN A 36 2.06 -16.63 -7.25
N TYR A 37 2.78 -16.28 -8.31
CA TYR A 37 2.23 -15.58 -9.46
C TYR A 37 2.10 -16.52 -10.66
N THR A 38 1.00 -16.36 -11.41
CA THR A 38 0.72 -17.13 -12.63
C THR A 38 0.80 -16.21 -13.84
N ASP A 39 0.97 -16.79 -15.04
CA ASP A 39 1.02 -16.10 -16.33
C ASP A 39 -0.21 -15.20 -16.60
N ASP A 40 -1.29 -15.41 -15.87
CA ASP A 40 -2.45 -14.51 -15.80
C ASP A 40 -2.09 -13.05 -15.49
N LEU A 41 -0.90 -12.79 -14.93
CA LEU A 41 -0.36 -11.43 -14.73
C LEU A 41 -0.15 -10.69 -16.05
N PHE A 42 0.17 -11.40 -17.13
CA PHE A 42 0.40 -10.83 -18.45
C PHE A 42 -0.89 -10.68 -19.27
N ARG A 43 -2.03 -11.15 -18.75
CA ARG A 43 -3.31 -11.02 -19.44
C ARG A 43 -3.88 -9.62 -19.25
N GLU A 44 -4.10 -8.93 -20.38
CA GLU A 44 -4.68 -7.59 -20.38
C GLU A 44 -6.12 -7.54 -19.88
N ARG A 45 -6.90 -8.62 -19.99
CA ARG A 45 -8.30 -8.69 -19.52
C ARG A 45 -8.65 -10.09 -19.01
N GLY A 46 -9.48 -10.15 -17.98
CA GLY A 46 -10.10 -11.39 -17.50
C GLY A 46 -9.18 -12.39 -16.78
N GLY A 47 -7.88 -12.10 -16.62
CA GLY A 47 -6.99 -12.87 -15.77
C GLY A 47 -7.30 -12.68 -14.29
N LEU A 48 -6.76 -13.56 -13.44
CA LEU A 48 -6.90 -13.51 -11.98
C LEU A 48 -6.56 -12.14 -11.35
N TYR A 49 -5.65 -11.38 -11.97
CA TYR A 49 -5.21 -10.07 -11.51
C TYR A 49 -5.91 -8.88 -12.19
N TRP A 50 -6.91 -9.12 -13.04
CA TRP A 50 -7.76 -8.08 -13.63
C TRP A 50 -8.72 -7.46 -12.60
N TYR A 51 -8.95 -8.14 -11.45
CA TYR A 51 -9.85 -7.70 -10.39
C TYR A 51 -11.21 -7.23 -10.94
N ARG A 52 -11.75 -6.11 -10.43
CA ARG A 52 -13.02 -5.54 -10.91
C ARG A 52 -12.72 -4.42 -11.90
N ASN A 53 -12.93 -4.72 -13.19
CA ASN A 53 -12.75 -3.77 -14.30
C ASN A 53 -11.30 -3.22 -14.42
N GLY A 54 -10.30 -4.03 -14.08
CA GLY A 54 -8.89 -3.62 -14.05
C GLY A 54 -8.42 -3.03 -12.73
N TRP A 55 -9.31 -2.87 -11.73
CA TRP A 55 -8.99 -2.17 -10.48
C TRP A 55 -9.01 -3.07 -9.25
N ASN A 56 -7.91 -3.06 -8.51
CA ASN A 56 -7.81 -3.57 -7.15
C ASN A 56 -8.20 -2.45 -6.15
N TRP A 57 -9.50 -2.20 -6.02
CA TRP A 57 -10.05 -1.27 -5.02
C TRP A 57 -9.50 -1.46 -3.59
N PRO A 58 -9.32 -2.70 -3.08
CA PRO A 58 -8.59 -2.94 -1.84
C PRO A 58 -7.23 -2.24 -1.77
N ALA A 59 -6.38 -2.47 -2.78
CA ALA A 59 -5.05 -1.90 -2.84
C ALA A 59 -5.10 -0.37 -2.96
N VAL A 60 -6.03 0.17 -3.75
CA VAL A 60 -6.24 1.62 -3.89
C VAL A 60 -6.63 2.24 -2.55
N ALA A 61 -7.59 1.65 -1.84
CA ALA A 61 -8.03 2.15 -0.53
C ALA A 61 -6.90 2.10 0.51
N SER A 62 -6.13 1.00 0.55
CA SER A 62 -4.94 0.87 1.41
C SER A 62 -3.87 1.92 1.08
N LEU A 63 -3.65 2.22 -0.22
CA LEU A 63 -2.68 3.21 -0.67
C LEU A 63 -3.07 4.61 -0.23
N LEU A 64 -4.33 4.99 -0.45
CA LEU A 64 -4.86 6.30 -0.04
C LEU A 64 -4.80 6.47 1.48
N LEU A 65 -5.18 5.44 2.24
CA LEU A 65 -5.15 5.49 3.69
C LEU A 65 -3.71 5.57 4.22
N GLY A 66 -2.77 4.80 3.68
CA GLY A 66 -1.35 4.90 4.03
C GLY A 66 -0.80 6.30 3.75
N THR A 67 -1.15 6.88 2.60
CA THR A 67 -0.74 8.25 2.24
C THR A 67 -1.32 9.28 3.21
N ALA A 68 -2.59 9.12 3.61
CA ALA A 68 -3.23 10.00 4.60
C ALA A 68 -2.58 9.89 5.98
N VAL A 69 -2.23 8.67 6.42
CA VAL A 69 -1.50 8.43 7.67
C VAL A 69 -0.15 9.13 7.65
N TYR A 70 0.60 9.01 6.54
CA TYR A 70 1.87 9.71 6.40
C TYR A 70 1.69 11.22 6.60
N TRP A 71 0.68 11.81 5.96
CA TRP A 71 0.35 13.23 6.11
C TRP A 71 0.06 13.63 7.55
N VAL A 72 -0.83 12.88 8.21
CA VAL A 72 -1.22 13.15 9.60
C VAL A 72 -0.02 13.06 10.53
N VAL A 73 0.85 12.06 10.37
CA VAL A 73 2.03 11.90 11.23
C VAL A 73 3.10 12.93 10.92
N ALA A 74 3.40 13.19 9.64
CA ALA A 74 4.46 14.10 9.22
C ALA A 74 4.18 15.56 9.63
N PHE A 75 2.92 16.00 9.55
CA PHE A 75 2.54 17.40 9.82
C PHE A 75 1.84 17.59 11.17
N GLY A 76 1.11 16.59 11.66
CA GLY A 76 0.33 16.69 12.90
C GLY A 76 1.11 16.35 14.17
N PHE A 77 2.18 15.55 14.08
CA PHE A 77 2.87 15.02 15.26
C PHE A 77 4.40 15.23 15.23
N PRO A 78 4.89 16.44 15.60
CA PRO A 78 6.32 16.77 15.58
C PRO A 78 7.21 15.84 16.40
N ARG A 79 6.73 15.35 17.54
CA ARG A 79 7.49 14.41 18.39
C ARG A 79 7.65 13.04 17.75
N VAL A 80 6.60 12.53 17.09
CA VAL A 80 6.60 11.20 16.48
C VAL A 80 7.52 11.15 15.26
N ARG A 81 7.52 12.21 14.44
CA ARG A 81 8.43 12.28 13.28
C ARG A 81 9.91 12.32 13.70
N GLU A 82 10.23 12.90 14.86
CA GLU A 82 11.60 13.07 15.36
C GLU A 82 12.16 11.77 15.95
N GLU A 83 11.31 10.95 16.57
CA GLU A 83 11.73 9.69 17.19
C GLU A 83 11.74 8.50 16.22
N ILE A 84 10.69 8.34 15.39
CA ILE A 84 10.49 7.11 14.62
C ILE A 84 10.26 7.34 13.12
N THR A 85 10.26 8.60 12.65
CA THR A 85 9.91 8.99 11.28
C THR A 85 8.45 8.65 10.91
N ALA A 86 7.81 9.47 10.06
CA ALA A 86 6.45 9.20 9.58
C ALA A 86 6.31 7.91 8.74
N THR A 87 7.43 7.36 8.28
CA THR A 87 7.50 6.16 7.43
C THR A 87 7.06 4.90 8.18
N LEU A 88 7.56 4.65 9.39
CA LEU A 88 7.24 3.42 10.13
C LEU A 88 5.73 3.25 10.40
N PRO A 89 5.01 4.24 10.97
CA PRO A 89 3.57 4.09 11.19
C PRO A 89 2.79 3.96 9.87
N THR A 90 3.24 4.62 8.81
CA THR A 90 2.65 4.49 7.46
C THR A 90 2.75 3.07 6.93
N VAL A 91 3.94 2.46 7.01
CA VAL A 91 4.18 1.07 6.57
C VAL A 91 3.31 0.11 7.37
N VAL A 92 3.29 0.25 8.70
CA VAL A 92 2.50 -0.63 9.58
C VAL A 92 1.01 -0.53 9.25
N ILE A 93 0.46 0.68 9.17
CA ILE A 93 -0.97 0.86 8.93
C ILE A 93 -1.35 0.41 7.51
N ALA A 94 -0.58 0.77 6.49
CA ALA A 94 -0.85 0.34 5.12
C ALA A 94 -0.84 -1.19 4.99
N ALA A 95 0.13 -1.86 5.61
CA ALA A 95 0.23 -3.32 5.63
C ALA A 95 -0.97 -3.95 6.34
N LEU A 96 -1.33 -3.50 7.54
CA LEU A 96 -2.45 -4.04 8.32
C LEU A 96 -3.78 -3.89 7.58
N VAL A 97 -4.04 -2.72 7.01
CA VAL A 97 -5.28 -2.44 6.28
C VAL A 97 -5.36 -3.33 5.03
N TYR A 98 -4.28 -3.46 4.29
CA TYR A 98 -4.25 -4.30 3.10
C TYR A 98 -4.46 -5.78 3.43
N LEU A 99 -3.77 -6.28 4.46
CA LEU A 99 -3.94 -7.65 4.94
C LEU A 99 -5.36 -7.92 5.43
N PHE A 100 -5.93 -6.99 6.19
CA PHE A 100 -7.32 -7.09 6.66
C PHE A 100 -8.28 -7.23 5.48
N TRP A 101 -8.13 -6.38 4.47
CA TRP A 101 -9.00 -6.46 3.30
C TRP A 101 -8.79 -7.78 2.53
N GLN A 102 -7.56 -8.19 2.28
CA GLN A 102 -7.30 -9.43 1.53
C GLN A 102 -7.78 -10.69 2.29
N ALA A 103 -7.62 -10.72 3.61
CA ALA A 103 -8.17 -11.78 4.46
C ALA A 103 -9.71 -11.84 4.37
N SER A 104 -10.38 -10.68 4.37
CA SER A 104 -11.85 -10.61 4.25
C SER A 104 -12.36 -11.09 2.87
N GLN A 105 -11.59 -10.87 1.81
CA GLN A 105 -11.96 -11.33 0.46
C GLN A 105 -11.71 -12.82 0.26
N GLY A 106 -10.62 -13.38 0.83
CA GLY A 106 -10.36 -14.81 0.81
C GLY A 106 -11.48 -15.64 1.48
N GLN A 107 -12.10 -15.10 2.54
CA GLN A 107 -13.25 -15.73 3.19
C GLN A 107 -14.52 -15.69 2.33
N ARG A 108 -14.76 -14.59 1.61
CA ARG A 108 -15.92 -14.44 0.70
C ARG A 108 -15.85 -15.42 -0.48
N ALA A 109 -14.67 -15.69 -1.03
CA ALA A 109 -14.50 -16.66 -2.11
C ALA A 109 -14.85 -18.09 -1.66
N ARG A 110 -14.50 -18.47 -0.43
CA ARG A 110 -14.74 -19.81 0.14
C ARG A 110 -16.20 -20.05 0.55
N SER A 111 -16.92 -18.99 0.94
CA SER A 111 -18.36 -19.06 1.24
C SER A 111 -19.23 -19.25 0.00
N ARG A 112 -18.76 -18.84 -1.18
CA ARG A 112 -19.54 -18.84 -2.42
C ARG A 112 -19.50 -20.17 -3.17
N SER A 113 -18.59 -21.09 -2.82
CA SER A 113 -18.52 -22.44 -3.40
C SER A 113 -19.33 -23.49 -2.62
N LYS A 114 -20.03 -23.09 -1.54
CA LYS A 114 -20.87 -23.97 -0.72
C LYS A 114 -22.37 -23.70 -0.87
N GLY A 115 -22.76 -22.85 -1.81
CA GLY A 115 -24.15 -22.48 -2.09
C GLY A 115 -24.58 -22.95 -3.46
#